data_AF-A0A4R8MFE5-F1
#
_entry.id   AF-A0A4R8MFE5-F1
#
_cell.length_a   1.000
_cell.length_b   1.000
_cell.length_c   1.000
_cell.angle_alpha   90.00
_cell.angle_beta   90.00
_cell.angle_gamma   90.00
#
_symmetry.space_group_name_H-M   'P 1'
#
loop_
_entity.id
_entity.type
_entity.pdbx_description
1 polymer ?
#
loop_
_entity_poly.entity_id
_entity_poly.type
_entity_poly.pdbx_seq_one_letter_code
_entity_poly.pdbx_strand_id
1 'polypeptide(L)'
;MKLYKSDKVRFIVGLILIIIVYSWYYIYFAENKNTASIPSKIRHIITFATTLAVYFVGTFHLGKLKDTWMSSLWHFIHISGLFIIGVMGLFDWFIHEISLNARHFAGGIQEMLISPVLYFAMGLLNRTFNK
;
A
#
# COMPACT_ATOMS: atom_id res chain seq x y z
N MET A 1 -21.28 -14.06 9.99
CA MET A 1 -22.03 -13.16 9.08
C MET A 1 -21.28 -13.02 7.76
N LYS A 2 -21.96 -13.19 6.61
CA LYS A 2 -21.40 -12.82 5.31
C LYS A 2 -21.46 -11.30 5.17
N LEU A 3 -20.34 -10.61 5.38
CA LEU A 3 -20.21 -9.15 5.24
C LEU A 3 -20.51 -8.67 3.80
N TYR A 4 -20.34 -9.52 2.80
CA TYR A 4 -20.53 -9.19 1.39
C TYR A 4 -21.45 -10.20 0.71
N LYS A 5 -22.25 -9.70 -0.25
CA LYS A 5 -23.16 -10.51 -1.08
C LYS A 5 -22.42 -11.31 -2.16
N SER A 6 -21.25 -10.85 -2.61
CA SER A 6 -20.45 -11.46 -3.68
C SER A 6 -18.96 -11.07 -3.56
N ASP A 7 -18.09 -11.94 -4.06
CA ASP A 7 -16.65 -11.70 -4.20
C ASP A 7 -16.33 -10.47 -5.06
N LYS A 8 -17.16 -10.20 -6.09
CA LYS A 8 -17.04 -8.97 -6.92
C LYS A 8 -17.23 -7.71 -6.07
N VAL A 9 -18.28 -7.69 -5.24
CA VAL A 9 -18.58 -6.54 -4.36
C VAL A 9 -17.46 -6.33 -3.35
N ARG A 10 -16.98 -7.42 -2.74
CA ARG A 10 -15.86 -7.38 -1.81
C ARG A 10 -14.61 -6.80 -2.45
N PHE A 11 -14.29 -7.23 -3.67
CA PHE A 11 -13.15 -6.71 -4.41
C PHE A 11 -13.27 -5.20 -4.65
N ILE A 12 -14.42 -4.75 -5.17
CA ILE A 12 -14.70 -3.33 -5.45
C ILE A 12 -14.58 -2.47 -4.19
N VAL A 13 -15.13 -2.94 -3.06
CA VAL A 13 -15.01 -2.22 -1.78
C VAL A 13 -13.56 -2.08 -1.36
N GLY A 14 -12.76 -3.15 -1.48
CA GLY A 14 -11.32 -3.07 -1.21
C GLY A 14 -10.60 -2.05 -2.11
N LEU A 15 -10.92 -2.04 -3.41
CA LEU A 15 -10.36 -1.08 -4.37
C LEU A 15 -10.70 0.37 -3.99
N ILE A 16 -11.97 0.65 -3.69
CA ILE A 16 -12.42 2.00 -3.29
C ILE A 16 -11.67 2.45 -2.02
N LEU A 17 -11.53 1.57 -1.03
CA LEU A 17 -10.79 1.89 0.20
C LEU A 17 -9.32 2.22 -0.08
N ILE A 18 -8.65 1.46 -0.96
CA ILE A 18 -7.27 1.76 -1.36
C ILE A 18 -7.18 3.11 -2.08
N ILE A 19 -8.11 3.42 -2.99
CA ILE A 19 -8.16 4.73 -3.67
C ILE A 19 -8.33 5.88 -2.67
N ILE A 20 -9.19 5.72 -1.67
CA ILE A 20 -9.40 6.74 -0.63
C ILE A 20 -8.11 6.96 0.17
N VAL A 21 -7.49 5.87 0.65
CA VAL A 21 -6.24 5.96 1.42
C VAL A 21 -5.11 6.57 0.59
N TYR A 22 -4.97 6.17 -0.67
CA TYR A 22 -4.00 6.72 -1.61
C TYR A 22 -4.23 8.23 -1.83
N SER A 23 -5.47 8.63 -2.11
CA SER A 23 -5.84 10.03 -2.34
C SER A 23 -5.55 10.89 -1.10
N TRP A 24 -5.93 10.40 0.09
CA TRP A 24 -5.64 11.10 1.34
C TRP A 24 -4.15 11.25 1.59
N TYR A 25 -3.35 10.21 1.33
CA TYR A 25 -1.91 10.30 1.49
C TYR A 25 -1.31 11.40 0.60
N TYR A 26 -1.72 11.48 -0.66
CA TYR A 26 -1.21 12.52 -1.57
C TYR A 26 -1.66 13.92 -1.19
N ILE A 27 -2.95 14.10 -0.92
CA ILE A 27 -3.53 15.41 -0.56
C ILE A 27 -2.92 15.96 0.73
N TYR A 28 -2.78 15.13 1.76
CA TYR A 28 -2.38 15.61 3.08
C TYR A 28 -0.88 15.57 3.32
N PHE A 29 -0.15 14.63 2.70
CA PHE A 29 1.26 14.38 3.01
C PHE A 29 2.18 14.51 1.80
N ALA A 30 1.96 13.77 0.70
CA ALA A 30 2.94 13.71 -0.39
C ALA A 30 3.13 15.05 -1.12
N GLU A 31 2.05 15.75 -1.44
CA GLU A 31 2.07 17.01 -2.21
C GLU A 31 1.81 18.27 -1.37
N ASN A 32 1.54 18.10 -0.07
CA ASN A 32 1.25 19.22 0.79
C ASN A 32 2.52 20.03 1.10
N LYS A 33 2.50 21.33 0.79
CA LYS A 33 3.61 22.26 1.06
C LYS A 33 3.96 22.34 2.55
N ASN A 34 2.97 22.14 3.42
CA ASN A 34 3.19 22.11 4.87
C ASN A 34 3.87 20.82 5.36
N THR A 35 4.02 19.79 4.52
CA THR A 35 4.76 18.58 4.91
C THR A 35 6.25 18.86 5.16
N ALA A 36 6.80 19.93 4.59
CA ALA A 36 8.18 20.36 4.85
C ALA A 36 8.40 20.76 6.33
N SER A 37 7.35 21.16 7.05
CA SER A 37 7.44 21.47 8.48
C SER A 37 7.29 20.24 9.39
N ILE A 38 6.98 19.07 8.83
CA ILE A 38 6.86 17.82 9.58
C ILE A 38 8.27 17.20 9.78
N PRO A 39 8.66 16.88 11.02
CA PRO A 39 9.92 16.18 11.30
C PRO A 39 10.08 14.89 10.49
N SER A 40 11.30 14.61 10.03
CA SER A 40 11.62 13.43 9.20
C SER A 40 11.13 12.11 9.82
N LYS A 41 11.30 11.95 11.13
CA LYS A 41 10.83 10.76 11.88
C LYS A 41 9.33 10.54 11.76
N ILE A 42 8.55 11.62 11.87
CA ILE A 42 7.08 11.54 11.77
C ILE A 42 6.68 11.19 10.34
N ARG A 43 7.38 11.72 9.33
CA ARG A 43 7.15 11.36 7.93
C ARG A 43 7.37 9.87 7.68
N HIS A 44 8.44 9.28 8.20
CA HIS A 44 8.69 7.83 8.10
C HIS A 44 7.57 7.01 8.73
N ILE A 45 7.08 7.41 9.91
CA ILE A 45 5.96 6.73 10.57
C ILE A 45 4.69 6.82 9.72
N ILE A 46 4.35 7.99 9.19
CA ILE A 46 3.16 8.18 8.36
C ILE A 46 3.25 7.32 7.10
N THR A 47 4.36 7.39 6.38
CA THR A 47 4.62 6.61 5.16
C THR A 47 4.51 5.11 5.43
N PHE A 48 5.10 4.62 6.52
CA PHE A 48 5.00 3.21 6.89
C PHE A 48 3.59 2.80 7.31
N ALA A 49 2.91 3.63 8.11
CA ALA A 49 1.54 3.38 8.57
C ALA A 49 0.52 3.36 7.43
N THR A 50 0.63 4.28 6.47
CA THR A 50 -0.19 4.28 5.26
C THR A 50 0.02 3.01 4.44
N THR A 51 1.27 2.58 4.29
CA THR A 51 1.59 1.34 3.56
C THR A 51 1.02 0.10 4.25
N LEU A 52 1.11 0.04 5.58
CA LEU A 52 0.46 -1.00 6.38
C LEU A 52 -1.07 -0.97 6.22
N ALA A 53 -1.68 0.21 6.24
CA ALA A 53 -3.13 0.34 6.07
C ALA A 53 -3.59 -0.23 4.73
N VAL A 54 -2.91 0.11 3.62
CA VAL A 54 -3.19 -0.48 2.29
C VAL A 54 -3.00 -1.99 2.31
N TYR A 55 -1.88 -2.47 2.87
CA TYR A 55 -1.61 -3.90 3.00
C TYR A 55 -2.73 -4.66 3.72
N PHE A 56 -3.22 -4.13 4.84
CA PHE A 56 -4.32 -4.73 5.59
C PHE A 56 -5.65 -4.68 4.85
N VAL A 57 -5.96 -3.58 4.18
CA VAL A 57 -7.17 -3.47 3.34
C VAL A 57 -7.14 -4.56 2.27
N GLY A 58 -6.04 -4.70 1.53
CA GLY A 58 -5.94 -5.72 0.50
C GLY A 58 -5.95 -7.15 1.07
N THR A 59 -5.25 -7.40 2.17
CA THR A 59 -5.26 -8.71 2.84
C THR A 59 -6.67 -9.09 3.28
N PHE A 60 -7.40 -8.16 3.89
CA PHE A 60 -8.77 -8.42 4.33
C PHE A 60 -9.70 -8.69 3.15
N HIS A 61 -9.61 -7.94 2.06
CA HIS A 61 -10.54 -8.07 0.94
C HIS A 61 -10.17 -9.23 0.00
N LEU A 62 -8.89 -9.49 -0.26
CA LEU A 62 -8.40 -10.56 -1.14
C LEU A 62 -8.29 -11.92 -0.44
N GLY A 63 -7.93 -11.95 0.85
CA GLY A 63 -7.61 -13.19 1.57
C GLY A 63 -8.79 -14.14 1.83
N LYS A 64 -10.01 -13.75 1.47
CA LYS A 64 -11.17 -14.65 1.49
C LYS A 64 -11.84 -14.78 0.12
N LEU A 65 -11.18 -14.35 -0.95
CA LEU A 65 -11.59 -14.68 -2.32
C LEU A 65 -11.30 -16.15 -2.59
N LYS A 66 -12.10 -16.76 -3.46
CA LYS A 66 -11.88 -18.14 -3.91
C LYS A 66 -10.55 -18.30 -4.66
N ASP A 67 -10.13 -17.26 -5.39
CA ASP A 67 -8.90 -17.23 -6.16
C ASP A 67 -7.71 -16.80 -5.29
N THR A 68 -6.99 -17.79 -4.76
CA THR A 68 -5.91 -17.58 -3.78
C THR A 68 -4.68 -16.87 -4.36
N TRP A 69 -4.45 -16.94 -5.67
CA TRP A 69 -3.29 -16.34 -6.32
C TRP A 69 -3.19 -14.82 -6.10
N MET A 70 -4.34 -14.12 -6.07
CA MET A 70 -4.38 -12.67 -5.82
C MET A 70 -3.86 -12.34 -4.42
N SER A 71 -4.26 -13.15 -3.43
CA SER A 71 -3.81 -13.00 -2.04
C SER A 71 -2.31 -13.30 -1.93
N SER A 72 -1.83 -14.38 -2.55
CA SER A 72 -0.41 -14.74 -2.54
C SER A 72 0.47 -13.65 -3.17
N LEU A 73 0.06 -13.12 -4.34
CA LEU A 73 0.78 -12.04 -5.02
C LEU A 73 0.77 -10.76 -4.16
N TRP A 74 -0.37 -10.42 -3.56
CA TRP A 74 -0.51 -9.27 -2.68
C TRP A 74 0.47 -9.34 -1.51
N HIS A 75 0.49 -10.47 -0.78
CA HIS A 75 1.39 -10.68 0.34
C HIS A 75 2.86 -10.64 -0.08
N PHE A 76 3.22 -11.30 -1.19
CA PHE A 76 4.60 -11.33 -1.66
C PHE A 76 5.14 -9.93 -1.95
N ILE A 77 4.39 -9.13 -2.71
CA ILE A 77 4.79 -7.75 -3.06
C ILE A 77 4.82 -6.85 -1.82
N HIS A 78 3.79 -6.93 -0.97
CA HIS A 78 3.72 -6.02 0.19
C HIS A 78 4.71 -6.35 1.29
N ILE A 79 4.93 -7.63 1.60
CA ILE A 79 5.88 -8.01 2.65
C ILE A 79 7.31 -7.67 2.21
N SER A 80 7.67 -7.95 0.95
CA SER A 80 8.99 -7.58 0.42
C SER A 80 9.19 -6.07 0.40
N GLY A 81 8.20 -5.32 -0.08
CA GLY A 81 8.26 -3.86 -0.11
C GLY A 81 8.32 -3.23 1.29
N LEU A 82 7.46 -3.69 2.23
CA LEU A 82 7.47 -3.25 3.63
C LEU A 82 8.81 -3.55 4.31
N PHE A 83 9.42 -4.69 4.01
CA PHE A 83 10.74 -5.02 4.52
C PHE A 83 11.81 -4.04 4.02
N ILE A 84 11.82 -3.74 2.71
CA ILE A 84 12.78 -2.81 2.12
C ILE A 84 12.63 -1.41 2.74
N ILE A 85 11.43 -0.83 2.72
CA ILE A 85 11.21 0.51 3.28
C ILE A 85 11.42 0.55 4.80
N GLY A 86 11.11 -0.54 5.50
CA GLY A 86 11.34 -0.68 6.94
C GLY A 86 12.81 -0.66 7.29
N VAL A 87 13.64 -1.48 6.61
CA VAL A 87 15.10 -1.49 6.82
C VAL A 87 15.71 -0.14 6.47
N MET A 88 15.32 0.48 5.35
CA MET A 88 15.82 1.79 4.96
C MET A 88 15.43 2.89 5.95
N GLY A 89 14.18 2.88 6.43
CA GLY A 89 13.71 3.83 7.44
C GLY A 89 14.40 3.65 8.80
N LEU A 90 14.63 2.40 9.23
CA LEU A 90 15.40 2.12 10.45
C LEU A 90 16.86 2.56 10.33
N PHE A 91 17.49 2.33 9.18
CA PHE A 91 18.85 2.79 8.92
C PHE A 91 18.97 4.32 8.97
N ASP A 92 18.06 5.02 8.27
CA ASP A 92 18.00 6.50 8.27
C ASP A 92 17.78 7.07 9.68
N TRP A 93 17.01 6.37 10.51
CA TRP A 93 16.68 6.84 11.85
C TRP A 93 17.81 6.58 12.87
N PHE A 94 18.37 5.38 12.89
CA PHE A 94 19.28 4.95 13.96
C PHE A 94 20.76 5.03 13.62
N ILE A 95 21.13 4.95 12.33
CA ILE A 95 22.53 4.76 11.92
C ILE A 95 23.05 6.01 11.23
N HIS A 96 22.50 6.35 10.06
CA HIS A 96 22.98 7.46 9.25
C HIS A 96 21.94 7.88 8.22
N GLU A 97 21.91 9.19 7.91
CA GLU A 97 21.03 9.72 6.87
C GLU A 97 21.29 9.04 5.53
N ILE A 98 20.22 8.52 4.90
CA ILE A 98 20.34 7.88 3.59
C ILE A 98 20.52 8.92 2.49
N SER A 99 21.23 8.54 1.43
CA SER A 99 21.42 9.41 0.27
C SER A 99 20.09 9.80 -0.38
N LEU A 100 20.07 10.93 -1.08
CA LEU A 100 18.89 11.41 -1.80
C LEU A 100 18.35 10.35 -2.77
N ASN A 101 19.24 9.64 -3.47
CA ASN A 101 18.87 8.56 -4.39
C ASN A 101 18.17 7.39 -3.67
N ALA A 102 18.69 6.97 -2.51
CA ALA A 102 18.07 5.94 -1.69
C ALA A 102 16.70 6.38 -1.18
N ARG A 103 16.56 7.66 -0.79
CA ARG A 103 15.27 8.22 -0.35
C ARG A 103 14.23 8.23 -1.48
N HIS A 104 14.63 8.60 -2.70
CA HIS A 104 13.74 8.53 -3.87
C HIS A 104 13.35 7.08 -4.21
N PHE A 105 14.30 6.15 -4.13
CA PHE A 105 14.03 4.73 -4.33
C PHE A 105 13.01 4.18 -3.33
N ALA A 106 13.20 4.46 -2.03
CA ALA A 106 12.24 4.07 -0.99
C ALA A 106 10.85 4.70 -1.22
N GLY A 107 10.82 5.97 -1.64
CA GLY A 107 9.59 6.66 -2.03
C GLY A 107 8.87 5.97 -3.19
N GLY A 108 9.58 5.60 -4.25
CA GLY A 108 9.01 4.89 -5.41
C GLY A 108 8.47 3.50 -5.06
N ILE A 109 9.18 2.74 -4.20
CA ILE A 109 8.65 1.48 -3.68
C ILE A 109 7.36 1.74 -2.90
N GLN A 110 7.37 2.73 -2.01
CA GLN A 110 6.20 3.01 -1.20
C GLN A 110 5.00 3.44 -2.06
N GLU A 111 5.19 4.31 -3.03
CA GLU A 111 4.17 4.71 -4.00
C GLU A 111 3.59 3.52 -4.75
N MET A 112 4.45 2.62 -5.23
CA MET A 112 4.00 1.37 -5.88
C MET A 112 3.14 0.51 -4.95
N LEU A 113 3.48 0.42 -3.67
CA LEU A 113 2.74 -0.38 -2.67
C LEU A 113 1.37 0.22 -2.32
N ILE A 114 1.29 1.55 -2.17
CA ILE A 114 0.01 2.21 -1.83
C ILE A 114 -0.88 2.43 -3.04
N SER A 115 -0.32 2.35 -4.25
CA SER A 115 -1.04 2.58 -5.49
C SER A 115 -2.17 1.56 -5.71
N PRO A 116 -3.35 2.01 -6.16
CA PRO A 116 -4.45 1.10 -6.50
C PRO A 116 -4.17 0.23 -7.73
N VAL A 117 -3.11 0.52 -8.49
CA VAL A 117 -2.82 -0.12 -9.78
C VAL A 117 -2.67 -1.63 -9.65
N LEU A 118 -1.89 -2.13 -8.69
CA LEU A 118 -1.70 -3.57 -8.51
C LEU A 118 -3.03 -4.26 -8.19
N TYR A 119 -3.81 -3.67 -7.29
CA TYR A 119 -5.10 -4.22 -6.88
C TYR A 119 -6.07 -4.25 -8.08
N PHE A 120 -6.16 -3.16 -8.82
CA PHE A 120 -6.99 -3.04 -10.02
C PHE A 120 -6.58 -4.03 -11.12
N ALA A 121 -5.28 -4.15 -11.42
CA ALA A 121 -4.75 -5.06 -12.42
C ALA A 121 -5.09 -6.53 -12.11
N MET A 122 -5.00 -6.94 -10.83
CA MET A 122 -5.44 -8.28 -10.43
C MET A 122 -6.92 -8.51 -10.69
N GLY A 123 -7.76 -7.49 -10.50
CA GLY A 123 -9.18 -7.54 -10.83
C GLY A 123 -9.47 -7.76 -12.31
N LEU A 124 -8.74 -7.07 -13.19
CA LEU A 124 -8.86 -7.22 -14.65
C LEU A 124 -8.45 -8.62 -15.13
N LEU A 125 -7.38 -9.17 -14.53
CA LEU A 125 -6.87 -10.49 -14.88
C LEU A 125 -7.71 -11.63 -14.30
N ASN A 126 -8.54 -11.35 -13.28
CA ASN A 126 -9.33 -12.40 -12.64
C ASN A 126 -10.52 -12.83 -13.50
N ARG A 127 -10.39 -14.01 -14.14
CA ARG A 127 -11.42 -14.62 -14.99
C ARG A 127 -12.74 -14.90 -14.25
N THR A 128 -12.69 -15.09 -12.93
CA THR A 128 -13.89 -15.33 -12.11
C THR A 128 -14.78 -14.08 -12.03
N PHE A 129 -14.20 -12.88 -12.20
CA PHE A 129 -14.99 -11.66 -12.26
C PHE A 129 -15.62 -11.39 -13.64
N ASN A 130 -15.10 -12.03 -14.69
CA ASN A 130 -15.57 -11.90 -16.07
C ASN A 130 -16.64 -12.93 -16.46
N LYS A 131 -16.97 -13.86 -15.57
CA LYS A 131 -18.15 -14.74 -15.66
C LYS A 131 -19.33 -14.14 -14.90
#